data_AF-A0A0F7KDP7-F1
#
_entry.id   AF-A0A0F7KDP7-F1
#
_cell.length_a   1.000
_cell.length_b   1.000
_cell.length_c   1.000
_cell.angle_alpha   90.00
_cell.angle_beta   90.00
_cell.angle_gamma   90.00
#
_symmetry.space_group_name_H-M   'P 1'
#
loop_
_entity.id
_entity.type
_entity.pdbx_description
1 polymer ?
#
loop_
_entity_poly.entity_id
_entity_poly.type
_entity_poly.pdbx_seq_one_letter_code
_entity_poly.pdbx_strand_id
1 'polypeptide(L)'
;MYKLMSSLNMPKKPASKDWHRADIIAAVRKTGTNLNQLSLKHGLGIGVLRNCLNHPYPKYERLIAEHLHTTPQIIWPSRYHTDGTPRSGRGERGLGRYKRKYKINPTSANVNVNQ
;
A
#
# COMPACT_ATOMS: atom_id res chain seq x y z
N MET A 1 -4.90 -52.03 -22.99
CA MET A 1 -4.82 -50.65 -23.54
C MET A 1 -6.15 -49.95 -23.30
N TYR A 2 -6.22 -49.04 -22.32
CA TYR A 2 -7.28 -48.03 -22.25
C TYR A 2 -6.65 -46.70 -21.86
N LYS A 3 -7.07 -45.68 -22.62
CA LYS A 3 -6.44 -44.38 -22.81
C LYS A 3 -6.67 -43.48 -21.58
N LEU A 4 -5.62 -42.80 -21.13
CA LEU A 4 -5.66 -41.67 -20.20
C LEU A 4 -6.69 -40.64 -20.68
N MET A 5 -7.85 -40.55 -20.02
CA MET A 5 -8.83 -39.51 -20.30
C MET A 5 -8.86 -38.48 -19.17
N SER A 6 -8.24 -37.34 -19.48
CA SER A 6 -8.68 -35.99 -19.08
C SER A 6 -8.51 -35.56 -17.63
N SER A 7 -7.25 -35.20 -17.33
CA SER A 7 -6.83 -34.14 -16.40
C SER A 7 -7.45 -32.76 -16.75
N LEU A 8 -8.77 -32.58 -16.64
CA LEU A 8 -9.43 -31.28 -16.91
C LEU A 8 -10.60 -30.99 -15.95
N ASN A 9 -10.36 -31.10 -14.63
CA ASN A 9 -11.27 -30.46 -13.68
C ASN A 9 -10.55 -30.07 -12.38
N MET A 10 -9.49 -29.27 -12.48
CA MET A 10 -8.99 -28.57 -11.30
C MET A 10 -9.88 -27.35 -11.05
N PRO A 11 -10.50 -27.19 -9.87
CA PRO A 11 -11.13 -25.93 -9.51
C PRO A 11 -10.04 -24.86 -9.55
N LYS A 12 -10.15 -23.91 -10.49
CA LYS A 12 -9.32 -22.71 -10.50
C LYS A 12 -9.45 -22.09 -9.11
N LYS A 13 -8.35 -22.06 -8.35
CA LYS A 13 -8.30 -21.36 -7.05
C LYS A 13 -8.95 -20.00 -7.27
N PRO A 14 -9.98 -19.63 -6.48
CA PRO A 14 -10.62 -18.34 -6.65
C PRO A 14 -9.52 -17.29 -6.62
N ALA A 15 -9.48 -16.44 -7.64
CA ALA A 15 -8.47 -15.38 -7.72
C ALA A 15 -8.45 -14.65 -6.38
N SER A 16 -7.30 -14.63 -5.72
CA SER A 16 -7.16 -14.01 -4.40
C SER A 16 -7.76 -12.61 -4.44
N LYS A 17 -8.81 -12.40 -3.65
CA LYS A 17 -9.60 -11.18 -3.67
C LYS A 17 -8.91 -10.13 -2.81
N ASP A 18 -8.81 -8.90 -3.33
CA ASP A 18 -8.33 -7.77 -2.56
C ASP A 18 -9.14 -7.59 -1.28
N TRP A 19 -8.47 -7.17 -0.20
CA TRP A 19 -9.12 -6.82 1.05
C TRP A 19 -10.18 -5.75 0.81
N HIS A 20 -11.29 -5.85 1.53
CA HIS A 20 -12.29 -4.81 1.46
C HIS A 20 -11.75 -3.53 2.10
N ARG A 21 -12.11 -2.37 1.52
CA ARG A 21 -11.69 -1.04 2.02
C ARG A 21 -11.96 -0.85 3.52
N ALA A 22 -13.09 -1.38 3.99
CA ALA A 22 -13.48 -1.26 5.39
C ALA A 22 -12.59 -2.12 6.30
N ASP A 23 -12.12 -3.28 5.83
CA ASP A 23 -11.25 -4.17 6.60
C ASP A 23 -9.87 -3.56 6.77
N ILE A 24 -9.35 -2.90 5.73
CA ILE A 24 -8.08 -2.16 5.79
C ILE A 24 -8.20 -1.00 6.78
N ILE A 25 -9.29 -0.22 6.70
CA ILE A 25 -9.54 0.88 7.63
C ILE A 25 -9.70 0.35 9.06
N ALA A 26 -10.42 -0.74 9.25
CA ALA A 26 -10.63 -1.36 10.56
C ALA A 26 -9.31 -1.89 11.13
N ALA A 27 -8.47 -2.53 10.31
CA ALA A 27 -7.16 -3.02 10.72
C ALA A 27 -6.25 -1.86 11.17
N VAL A 28 -6.20 -0.76 10.41
CA VAL A 28 -5.44 0.44 10.79
C VAL A 28 -6.02 1.09 12.07
N ARG A 29 -7.35 1.05 12.25
CA ARG A 29 -7.98 1.56 13.48
C ARG A 29 -7.69 0.68 14.69
N LYS A 30 -7.56 -0.63 14.52
CA LYS A 30 -7.19 -1.57 15.59
C LYS A 30 -5.77 -1.31 16.11
N THR A 31 -4.87 -0.75 15.31
CA THR A 31 -3.54 -0.32 15.78
C THR A 31 -3.57 1.02 16.54
N GLY A 32 -4.76 1.58 16.84
CA GLY A 32 -4.90 2.85 17.55
C GLY A 32 -4.61 4.10 16.70
N THR A 33 -4.56 3.98 15.38
CA THR A 33 -4.29 5.10 14.46
C THR A 33 -5.34 5.21 13.38
N ASN A 34 -5.32 6.29 12.60
CA ASN A 34 -6.13 6.42 11.40
C ASN A 34 -5.25 6.70 10.16
N LEU A 35 -5.81 6.50 8.96
CA LEU A 35 -5.08 6.71 7.70
C LEU A 35 -4.56 8.15 7.53
N ASN A 36 -5.26 9.14 8.08
CA ASN A 36 -4.84 10.54 8.01
C ASN A 36 -3.65 10.81 8.92
N GLN A 37 -3.68 10.31 10.16
CA GLN A 37 -2.58 10.36 11.12
C GLN A 37 -1.37 9.60 10.60
N LEU A 38 -1.58 8.43 9.98
CA LEU A 38 -0.51 7.68 9.33
C LEU A 38 0.11 8.50 8.19
N SER A 39 -0.71 9.17 7.39
CA SER A 39 -0.23 10.09 6.35
C SER A 39 0.63 11.23 6.92
N LEU A 40 0.18 11.86 8.01
CA LEU A 40 0.89 12.93 8.69
C LEU A 40 2.21 12.45 9.30
N LYS A 41 2.24 11.26 9.91
CA LYS A 41 3.47 10.64 10.46
C LYS A 41 4.56 10.45 9.40
N HIS A 42 4.18 10.19 8.15
CA HIS A 42 5.10 10.05 7.03
C HIS A 42 5.35 11.35 6.24
N GLY A 43 4.89 12.52 6.73
CA GLY A 43 5.06 13.80 6.04
C GLY A 43 4.29 13.91 4.72
N LEU A 44 3.22 13.13 4.57
CA LEU A 44 2.34 13.13 3.41
C LEU A 44 1.10 14.00 3.66
N GLY A 45 0.59 14.61 2.60
CA GLY A 45 -0.66 15.38 2.67
C GLY A 45 -1.83 14.51 3.15
N ILE A 46 -2.73 15.09 3.94
CA ILE A 46 -3.92 14.39 4.45
C ILE A 46 -4.73 13.81 3.29
N GLY A 47 -5.18 12.55 3.43
CA GLY A 47 -5.98 11.87 2.40
C GLY A 47 -5.18 11.16 1.30
N VAL A 48 -3.85 11.30 1.24
CA VAL A 48 -3.01 10.55 0.28
C VAL A 48 -3.18 9.03 0.46
N LEU A 49 -3.09 8.53 1.70
CA LEU A 49 -3.30 7.12 2.01
C LEU A 49 -4.76 6.67 1.80
N ARG A 50 -5.74 7.58 1.90
CA ARG A 50 -7.14 7.25 1.58
C ARG A 50 -7.34 7.02 0.09
N ASN A 51 -6.68 7.82 -0.75
CA ASN A 51 -6.73 7.67 -2.21
C ASN A 51 -6.09 6.36 -2.68
N CYS A 52 -5.12 5.86 -1.90
CA CYS A 52 -4.48 4.55 -2.08
C CYS A 52 -5.45 3.37 -2.11
N LEU A 53 -6.56 3.45 -1.37
CA LEU A 53 -7.53 2.36 -1.32
C LEU A 53 -8.29 2.21 -2.66
N ASN A 54 -8.45 3.31 -3.40
CA ASN A 54 -9.19 3.32 -4.66
C ASN A 54 -8.28 3.05 -5.86
N HIS A 55 -7.09 3.65 -5.90
CA HIS A 55 -6.19 3.57 -7.05
C HIS A 55 -4.84 2.92 -6.70
N PRO A 56 -4.19 2.21 -7.64
CA PRO A 56 -2.92 1.53 -7.38
C PRO A 56 -1.80 2.54 -7.18
N TYR A 57 -1.35 2.67 -5.92
CA TYR A 57 -0.25 3.54 -5.52
C TYR A 57 0.79 2.73 -4.73
N PRO A 58 1.70 2.01 -5.41
CA PRO A 58 2.53 0.99 -4.76
C PRO A 58 3.38 1.49 -3.58
N LYS A 59 3.86 2.73 -3.65
CA LYS A 59 4.61 3.37 -2.56
C LYS A 59 3.79 3.49 -1.27
N TYR A 60 2.53 3.89 -1.39
CA TYR A 60 1.65 4.12 -0.25
C TYR A 60 1.01 2.82 0.25
N GLU A 61 0.75 1.88 -0.66
CA GLU A 61 0.30 0.52 -0.33
C GLU A 61 1.33 -0.19 0.55
N ARG A 62 2.63 -0.05 0.23
CA ARG A 62 3.74 -0.56 1.06
C ARG A 62 3.75 0.03 2.46
N LEU A 63 3.56 1.34 2.61
CA LEU A 63 3.52 2.01 3.93
C LEU A 63 2.36 1.49 4.79
N ILE A 64 1.18 1.29 4.18
CA ILE A 64 0.03 0.72 4.90
C ILE A 64 0.32 -0.73 5.30
N ALA A 65 0.91 -1.52 4.40
CA ALA A 65 1.25 -2.90 4.67
C ALA A 65 2.31 -3.02 5.77
N GLU A 66 3.35 -2.19 5.74
CA GLU A 66 4.39 -2.09 6.77
C GLU A 66 3.80 -1.75 8.14
N HIS A 67 2.89 -0.77 8.19
CA HIS A 67 2.18 -0.41 9.42
C HIS A 67 1.29 -1.53 9.97
N LEU A 68 0.75 -2.38 9.08
CA LEU A 68 -0.03 -3.55 9.45
C LEU A 68 0.84 -4.81 9.65
N HIS A 69 2.18 -4.70 9.56
CA HIS A 69 3.13 -5.82 9.62
C HIS A 69 2.79 -6.95 8.62
N THR A 70 2.30 -6.59 7.44
CA THR A 70 1.94 -7.51 6.35
C THR A 70 2.60 -7.09 5.05
N THR A 71 2.48 -7.90 4.00
CA THR A 71 2.94 -7.54 2.66
C THR A 71 1.78 -6.94 1.84
N PRO A 72 2.06 -6.00 0.92
CA PRO A 72 1.01 -5.40 0.09
C PRO A 72 0.36 -6.43 -0.85
N GLN A 73 1.03 -7.55 -1.12
CA GLN A 73 0.49 -8.68 -1.87
C GLN A 73 -0.64 -9.41 -1.13
N ILE A 74 -0.59 -9.45 0.20
CA ILE A 74 -1.64 -10.08 1.02
C ILE A 74 -2.90 -9.21 1.02
N ILE A 75 -2.72 -7.89 1.09
CA ILE A 75 -3.84 -6.93 1.12
C ILE A 75 -4.44 -6.75 -0.28
N TRP A 76 -3.59 -6.62 -1.30
CA TRP A 76 -3.98 -6.39 -2.70
C TRP A 76 -3.37 -7.42 -3.67
N PRO A 77 -3.73 -8.70 -3.55
CA PRO A 77 -3.23 -9.75 -4.45
C PRO A 77 -3.51 -9.48 -5.94
N SER A 78 -4.59 -8.76 -6.30
CA SER A 78 -4.89 -8.40 -7.69
C SER A 78 -3.90 -7.39 -8.28
N ARG A 79 -3.28 -6.57 -7.42
CA ARG A 79 -2.43 -5.44 -7.81
C ARG A 79 -0.94 -5.78 -7.89
N TYR A 80 -0.54 -6.91 -7.31
CA TYR A 80 0.85 -7.34 -7.26
C TYR A 80 1.04 -8.69 -7.92
N HIS A 81 2.23 -8.90 -8.49
CA HIS A 81 2.69 -10.20 -8.93
C HIS A 81 3.15 -11.04 -7.73
N THR A 82 3.36 -12.35 -7.95
CA THR A 82 3.96 -13.26 -6.95
C THR A 82 5.32 -12.78 -6.46
N ASP A 83 6.04 -12.04 -7.29
CA ASP A 83 7.41 -11.58 -7.04
C ASP A 83 7.46 -10.26 -6.24
N GLY A 84 6.30 -9.69 -5.89
CA GLY A 84 6.18 -8.44 -5.12
C GLY A 84 6.25 -7.18 -5.97
N THR A 85 6.37 -7.33 -7.29
CA THR A 85 6.30 -6.23 -8.23
C THR A 85 4.84 -5.80 -8.44
N PRO A 86 4.54 -4.49 -8.47
CA PRO A 86 3.19 -4.01 -8.75
C PRO A 86 2.86 -4.14 -10.24
N ARG A 87 1.67 -4.65 -10.54
CA ARG A 87 1.19 -4.90 -11.91
C ARG A 87 0.83 -3.61 -12.67
N SER A 88 0.66 -2.49 -11.98
CA SER A 88 0.13 -1.25 -12.54
C SER A 88 1.08 -0.51 -13.50
N GLY A 89 2.30 -1.00 -13.75
CA GLY A 89 3.34 -0.32 -14.56
C GLY A 89 3.82 1.02 -13.96
N ARG A 90 3.13 1.51 -12.92
CA ARG A 90 3.43 2.72 -12.15
C ARG A 90 4.53 2.51 -11.13
N GLY A 91 4.92 1.26 -10.82
CA GLY A 91 6.12 0.92 -10.04
C GLY A 91 6.50 1.96 -8.98
N GLU A 92 7.75 2.41 -9.03
CA GLU A 92 8.26 3.59 -8.33
C GLU A 92 8.26 4.85 -9.21
N ARG A 93 7.55 4.84 -10.35
CA ARG A 93 7.44 5.99 -11.25
C ARG A 93 6.75 7.14 -10.51
N GLY A 94 7.54 8.14 -10.15
CA GLY A 94 7.08 9.35 -9.45
C GLY A 94 8.10 9.94 -8.46
N LEU A 95 9.09 9.17 -7.99
CA LEU A 95 10.14 9.69 -7.10
C LEU A 95 10.96 10.83 -7.74
N GLY A 96 11.07 10.87 -9.07
CA GLY A 96 11.80 11.91 -9.81
C GLY A 96 11.15 13.31 -9.79
N ARG A 97 9.82 13.42 -9.63
CA ARG A 97 9.14 14.72 -9.44
C ARG A 97 8.94 15.07 -7.97
N TYR A 98 8.77 14.07 -7.11
CA TYR A 98 8.57 14.25 -5.66
C TYR A 98 9.85 14.73 -4.94
N LYS A 99 11.05 14.34 -5.39
CA LYS A 99 12.32 14.87 -4.86
C LYS A 99 12.50 16.40 -5.00
N ARG A 100 11.81 17.08 -5.93
CA ARG A 100 11.90 18.55 -6.08
C ARG A 100 11.20 19.33 -4.96
N LYS A 101 10.18 18.75 -4.31
CA LYS A 101 9.34 19.47 -3.34
C LYS A 101 9.81 19.35 -1.88
N TYR A 102 10.68 18.37 -1.58
CA TYR A 102 11.22 18.10 -0.25
C TYR A 102 12.71 18.45 -0.11
N LYS A 103 13.20 19.37 -0.95
CA LYS A 103 14.41 20.13 -0.59
C LYS A 103 14.02 21.03 0.59
N ILE A 104 14.20 20.46 1.78
CA ILE A 104 14.42 21.11 3.08
C ILE A 104 14.76 22.59 2.90
N ASN A 105 13.84 23.49 3.27
CA ASN A 105 14.25 24.82 3.70
C ASN A 105 14.89 24.61 5.09
N PRO A 106 16.17 24.99 5.31
CA PRO A 106 16.84 24.81 6.62
C PRO A 106 16.27 25.66 7.77
N THR A 107 15.10 26.30 7.60
CA THR A 107 14.43 27.17 8.58
C THR A 107 13.33 26.43 9.37
N SER A 108 13.72 25.42 10.16
CA SER A 108 12.89 24.92 11.27
C SER A 108 13.72 24.48 12.48
N ALA A 109 15.00 24.88 12.52
CA ALA A 109 15.76 24.93 13.75
C ALA A 109 15.38 26.22 14.50
N ASN A 110 15.04 26.08 15.78
CA ASN A 110 14.66 27.10 16.76
C ASN A 110 13.20 27.57 16.79
N VAL A 111 12.40 26.88 17.62
CA VAL A 111 11.67 27.61 18.67
C VAL A 111 11.98 26.91 19.99
N ASN A 112 13.01 27.44 20.65
CA ASN A 112 13.20 27.32 22.08
C ASN A 112 12.03 28.08 22.75
N VAL A 113 11.18 27.39 23.51
CA VAL A 113 10.29 28.03 24.48
C VAL A 113 10.85 27.71 25.85
N ASN A 114 11.54 28.70 26.39
CA ASN A 114 12.09 28.75 27.74
C ASN A 114 10.99 28.49 28.79
N GLN A 115 11.31 27.68 29.80
CA GLN A 115 10.99 28.02 31.19
C GLN A 115 12.07 28.95 31.72
#